data_AF-A0A820UF85-F1
#
_entry.id   AF-A0A820UF85-F1
#
_cell.length_a   1.000
_cell.length_b   1.000
_cell.length_c   1.000
_cell.angle_alpha   90.00
_cell.angle_beta   90.00
_cell.angle_gamma   90.00
#
_symmetry.space_group_name_H-M   'P 1'
#
loop_
_entity.id
_entity.type
_entity.pdbx_description
1 polymer ?
#
loop_
_entity_poly.entity_id
_entity_poly.type
_entity_poly.pdbx_seq_one_letter_code
_entity_poly.pdbx_strand_id
1 'polypeptide(L)'
;MDQNLYVQVLVAFGLNNYNEAIELISKILGDKSNTVERQVNIVLLNQRATSYFKLQLFTEAFKDMQSSINMGFDIKRDEELLYMYYHAKSKTELSEIINTLEQIKIICRLNSSRDHVTEANKY
;
A
#
# COMPACT_ATOMS: atom_id res chain seq x y z
N MET A 1 11.04 20.22 10.89
CA MET A 1 9.63 19.98 10.54
C MET A 1 8.87 21.28 10.55
N ASP A 2 8.32 21.69 9.42
CA ASP A 2 7.37 22.80 9.36
C ASP A 2 6.12 22.40 10.16
N GLN A 3 5.91 23.02 11.32
CA GLN A 3 4.77 22.75 12.21
C GLN A 3 3.42 22.95 11.48
N ASN A 4 3.39 23.78 10.44
CA ASN A 4 2.20 24.01 9.64
C ASN A 4 1.78 22.75 8.87
N LEU A 5 2.74 22.02 8.29
CA LEU A 5 2.44 20.87 7.45
C LEU A 5 1.92 19.66 8.25
N TYR A 6 2.45 19.44 9.46
CA TYR A 6 1.94 18.39 10.34
C TYR A 6 0.50 18.68 10.83
N VAL A 7 0.19 19.94 11.14
CA VAL A 7 -1.18 20.34 11.51
C VAL A 7 -2.15 20.10 10.35
N GLN A 8 -1.75 20.42 9.11
CA GLN A 8 -2.57 20.14 7.92
C GLN A 8 -2.87 18.65 7.76
N VAL A 9 -1.89 17.76 8.04
CA VAL A 9 -2.13 16.31 8.05
C VAL A 9 -3.22 15.93 9.04
N LEU A 10 -3.13 16.42 10.28
CA LEU A 10 -4.12 16.11 11.32
C LEU A 10 -5.52 16.61 10.94
N VAL A 11 -5.61 17.80 10.34
CA VAL A 11 -6.88 18.38 9.87
C VAL A 11 -7.46 17.53 8.73
N ALA A 12 -6.67 17.24 7.69
CA ALA A 12 -7.12 16.42 6.56
C ALA A 12 -7.60 15.03 7.03
N PHE A 13 -6.87 14.41 7.94
CA PHE A 13 -7.24 13.11 8.51
C PHE A 13 -8.54 13.19 9.33
N GLY A 14 -8.70 14.22 10.18
CA GLY A 14 -9.90 14.44 10.98
C GLY A 14 -11.15 14.74 10.15
N LEU A 15 -10.98 15.34 8.96
CA LEU A 15 -12.05 15.57 7.99
C LEU A 15 -12.31 14.35 7.08
N ASN A 16 -11.61 13.23 7.29
CA ASN A 16 -11.63 12.05 6.42
C ASN A 16 -11.23 12.36 4.96
N ASN A 17 -10.47 13.43 4.73
CA ASN A 17 -9.88 13.72 3.43
C ASN A 17 -8.60 12.89 3.23
N TYR A 18 -8.77 11.59 3.05
CA TYR A 18 -7.67 10.63 3.02
C TYR A 18 -6.69 10.87 1.85
N ASN A 19 -7.17 11.35 0.71
CA ASN A 19 -6.30 11.67 -0.43
C ASN A 19 -5.35 12.83 -0.10
N GLU A 20 -5.87 13.92 0.47
CA GLU A 20 -5.06 15.06 0.90
C GLU A 20 -4.09 14.66 2.03
N ALA A 21 -4.55 13.86 3.00
CA ALA A 21 -3.69 13.34 4.06
C ALA A 21 -2.53 12.51 3.48
N ILE A 22 -2.78 11.64 2.49
CA ILE A 22 -1.73 10.86 1.81
C ILE A 22 -0.71 11.77 1.13
N GLU A 23 -1.16 12.79 0.40
CA GLU A 23 -0.28 13.72 -0.32
C GLU A 23 0.63 14.47 0.65
N LEU A 24 0.04 15.07 1.69
CA LEU A 24 0.77 15.84 2.70
C LEU A 24 1.79 14.96 3.45
N ILE A 25 1.38 13.76 3.88
CA ILE A 25 2.30 12.84 4.57
C ILE A 25 3.43 12.40 3.63
N SER A 26 3.13 12.11 2.37
CA SER A 26 4.15 11.70 1.39
C SER A 26 5.16 12.81 1.12
N LYS A 27 4.73 14.06 1.12
CA LYS A 27 5.63 15.23 1.05
C LYS A 27 6.53 15.31 2.28
N ILE A 28 6.00 15.11 3.49
CA ILE A 28 6.79 15.13 4.74
C ILE A 28 7.84 14.01 4.74
N LEU A 29 7.43 12.78 4.42
CA LEU A 29 8.32 11.61 4.45
C LEU A 29 9.33 11.59 3.30
N GLY A 30 9.02 12.23 2.17
CA GLY A 30 9.90 12.33 1.01
C GLY A 30 10.97 13.42 1.12
N ASP A 31 10.79 14.40 1.99
CA ASP A 31 11.76 15.47 2.21
C ASP A 31 12.94 15.00 3.07
N LYS A 32 14.00 14.58 2.40
CA LYS A 32 15.27 14.13 3.04
C LYS A 32 15.98 15.23 3.82
N SER A 33 15.65 16.51 3.60
CA SER A 33 16.22 17.63 4.36
C SER A 33 15.51 17.83 5.71
N ASN A 34 14.32 17.26 5.85
CA ASN A 34 13.54 17.32 7.07
C ASN A 34 13.90 16.14 7.97
N THR A 35 14.75 16.38 8.96
CA THR A 35 15.06 15.39 10.00
C THR A 35 13.87 15.28 10.95
N VAL A 36 12.88 14.49 10.56
CA VAL A 36 11.72 14.19 11.41
C VAL A 36 12.14 13.13 12.43
N GLU A 37 11.75 13.34 13.69
CA GLU A 37 12.02 12.39 14.76
C GLU A 37 11.43 11.01 14.41
N ARG A 38 12.15 9.93 14.72
CA ARG A 38 11.74 8.55 14.40
C ARG A 38 10.30 8.24 14.83
N GLN A 39 9.89 8.73 15.99
CA GLN A 39 8.54 8.51 16.53
C GLN A 39 7.47 9.22 15.68
N VAL A 40 7.77 10.41 15.18
CA VAL A 40 6.86 11.14 14.29
C VAL A 40 6.75 10.42 12.93
N ASN A 41 7.84 9.83 12.41
CA ASN A 41 7.77 9.02 11.20
C ASN A 41 6.88 7.78 11.36
N ILE A 42 6.96 7.09 12.50
CA ILE A 42 6.08 5.96 12.83
C ILE A 42 4.60 6.40 12.80
N VAL A 43 4.28 7.53 13.43
CA VAL A 43 2.92 8.08 13.45
C VAL A 43 2.44 8.43 12.04
N LEU A 44 3.26 9.12 11.26
CA LEU A 44 2.94 9.50 9.88
C LEU A 44 2.73 8.27 8.99
N LEU A 45 3.58 7.25 9.10
CA LEU A 45 3.40 5.98 8.38
C LEU A 45 2.08 5.31 8.76
N ASN A 46 1.74 5.25 10.05
CA ASN A 46 0.47 4.67 10.49
C ASN A 46 -0.73 5.47 9.97
N GLN A 47 -0.68 6.80 10.01
CA GLN A 47 -1.76 7.65 9.48
C GLN A 47 -1.95 7.51 7.97
N ARG A 48 -0.84 7.43 7.21
CA ARG A 48 -0.91 7.21 5.76
C ARG A 48 -1.40 5.81 5.45
N ALA A 49 -0.96 4.79 6.20
CA ALA A 49 -1.48 3.45 6.08
C ALA A 49 -2.99 3.37 6.34
N THR A 50 -3.49 4.07 7.37
CA THR A 50 -4.92 4.14 7.65
C THR A 50 -5.67 4.82 6.52
N SER A 51 -5.12 5.90 5.98
CA SER A 51 -5.72 6.60 4.83
C SER A 51 -5.81 5.68 3.60
N TYR A 52 -4.73 4.97 3.27
CA TYR A 52 -4.74 3.95 2.21
C TYR A 52 -5.77 2.85 2.47
N PHE A 53 -5.84 2.35 3.71
CA PHE A 53 -6.79 1.31 4.08
C PHE A 53 -8.24 1.75 3.89
N LYS A 54 -8.59 2.98 4.30
CA LYS A 54 -9.94 3.54 4.13
C LYS A 54 -10.30 3.72 2.65
N LEU A 55 -9.31 3.97 1.79
CA LEU A 55 -9.46 4.01 0.34
C LEU A 55 -9.36 2.63 -0.34
N GLN A 56 -9.25 1.54 0.43
CA GLN A 56 -9.08 0.17 -0.07
C GLN A 56 -7.80 -0.08 -0.90
N LEU A 57 -6.80 0.78 -0.72
CA LEU A 57 -5.46 0.65 -1.30
C LEU A 57 -4.60 -0.23 -0.40
N PHE A 58 -4.94 -1.52 -0.35
CA PHE A 58 -4.43 -2.46 0.66
C PHE A 58 -2.93 -2.73 0.56
N THR A 59 -2.38 -2.73 -0.66
CA THR A 59 -0.95 -2.97 -0.90
C THR A 59 -0.10 -1.85 -0.30
N GLU A 60 -0.50 -0.60 -0.51
CA GLU A 60 0.15 0.59 0.02
C GLU A 60 -0.03 0.68 1.54
N ALA A 61 -1.24 0.41 2.04
CA ALA A 61 -1.52 0.35 3.48
C ALA A 61 -0.60 -0.66 4.19
N PHE A 62 -0.49 -1.87 3.62
CA PHE A 62 0.36 -2.93 4.18
C PHE A 62 1.84 -2.53 4.19
N LYS A 63 2.34 -1.95 3.10
CA LYS A 63 3.74 -1.48 3.02
C LYS A 63 4.08 -0.44 4.08
N ASP A 64 3.20 0.53 4.31
CA ASP A 64 3.42 1.56 5.32
C ASP A 64 3.37 1.00 6.75
N MET A 65 2.42 0.10 7.05
CA MET A 65 2.37 -0.59 8.35
C MET A 65 3.62 -1.43 8.59
N GLN A 66 4.08 -2.19 7.58
CA GLN A 66 5.32 -2.97 7.67
C GLN A 66 6.52 -2.07 7.94
N SER A 67 6.59 -0.91 7.28
CA SER A 67 7.66 0.08 7.48
C SER A 67 7.65 0.63 8.90
N SER A 68 6.46 0.93 9.44
CA SER A 68 6.28 1.38 10.82
C SER A 68 6.74 0.34 11.85
N ILE A 69 6.37 -0.93 11.65
CA ILE A 69 6.81 -2.07 12.49
C ILE A 69 8.33 -2.22 12.43
N ASN A 70 8.93 -2.14 11.24
CA ASN A 70 10.38 -2.21 11.07
C ASN A 70 11.10 -1.04 11.76
N MET A 71 10.43 0.12 11.87
CA MET A 71 10.89 1.26 12.66
C MET A 71 10.69 1.08 14.18
N GLY A 72 10.15 -0.04 14.65
CA GLY A 72 10.01 -0.38 16.06
C GLY A 72 8.63 -0.14 16.66
N PHE A 73 7.60 0.10 15.83
CA PHE A 73 6.23 0.19 16.31
C PHE A 73 5.73 -1.19 16.76
N ASP A 74 5.29 -1.29 18.02
CA ASP A 74 4.66 -2.50 18.56
C ASP A 74 3.17 -2.51 18.22
N ILE A 75 2.86 -3.02 17.02
CA ILE A 75 1.49 -3.08 16.49
C ILE A 75 0.54 -3.91 17.37
N LYS A 76 1.04 -4.81 18.22
CA LYS A 76 0.20 -5.64 19.09
C LYS A 76 -0.52 -4.85 20.17
N ARG A 77 -0.09 -3.60 20.43
CA ARG A 77 -0.71 -2.71 21.42
C ARG A 77 -1.92 -1.97 20.89
N ASP A 78 -2.15 -2.01 19.58
CA ASP A 78 -3.23 -1.31 18.90
C ASP A 78 -4.07 -2.33 18.13
N GLU A 79 -5.21 -2.72 18.71
CA GLU A 79 -6.08 -3.76 18.15
C GLU A 79 -6.63 -3.37 16.77
N GLU A 80 -6.92 -2.09 16.53
CA GLU A 80 -7.42 -1.59 15.25
C GLU A 80 -6.35 -1.70 14.17
N LEU A 81 -5.13 -1.21 14.44
CA LEU A 81 -4.02 -1.32 13.51
C LEU A 81 -3.60 -2.77 13.25
N LEU A 82 -3.66 -3.63 14.28
CA LEU A 82 -3.38 -5.06 14.14
C LEU A 82 -4.38 -5.73 13.18
N TYR A 83 -5.68 -5.46 13.35
CA TYR A 83 -6.71 -5.92 12.43
C TYR A 83 -6.45 -5.43 11.01
N MET A 84 -6.21 -4.12 10.85
CA MET A 84 -5.98 -3.51 9.55
C MET A 84 -4.77 -4.11 8.84
N TYR A 85 -3.69 -4.38 9.58
CA TYR A 85 -2.47 -5.02 9.06
C TYR A 85 -2.76 -6.41 8.47
N TYR A 86 -3.40 -7.30 9.23
CA TYR A 86 -3.70 -8.64 8.73
C TYR A 86 -4.71 -8.62 7.58
N HIS A 87 -5.71 -7.72 7.65
CA HIS A 87 -6.67 -7.56 6.57
C HIS A 87 -5.97 -7.07 5.28
N ALA A 88 -5.17 -6.00 5.36
CA ALA A 88 -4.43 -5.46 4.22
C ALA A 88 -3.44 -6.47 3.63
N LYS A 89 -2.74 -7.23 4.49
CA LYS A 89 -1.84 -8.32 4.08
C LYS A 89 -2.59 -9.36 3.25
N SER A 90 -3.71 -9.89 3.75
CA SER A 90 -4.49 -10.92 3.07
C SER A 90 -5.00 -10.45 1.70
N LYS A 91 -5.43 -9.19 1.60
CA LYS A 91 -5.90 -8.59 0.35
C LYS A 91 -4.76 -8.42 -0.66
N THR A 92 -3.57 -8.04 -0.20
CA THR A 92 -2.38 -7.92 -1.02
C THR A 92 -1.99 -9.28 -1.61
N GLU A 93 -1.86 -10.31 -0.76
CA GLU A 93 -1.53 -11.68 -1.20
C GLU A 93 -2.56 -12.23 -2.20
N LEU A 94 -3.86 -12.01 -1.94
CA LEU A 94 -4.92 -12.41 -2.87
C LEU A 94 -4.78 -11.71 -4.24
N SER A 95 -4.44 -10.42 -4.25
CA SER A 95 -4.27 -9.66 -5.49
C SER A 95 -3.09 -10.18 -6.34
N GLU A 96 -1.99 -10.60 -5.69
CA GLU A 96 -0.84 -11.19 -6.36
C GLU A 96 -1.18 -12.55 -6.98
N ILE A 97 -1.96 -13.37 -6.26
CA ILE A 97 -2.45 -14.66 -6.76
C ILE A 97 -3.33 -14.46 -8.00
N ILE A 98 -4.29 -13.52 -7.94
CA ILE A 98 -5.19 -13.23 -9.08
C ILE A 98 -4.39 -12.80 -10.31
N ASN A 99 -3.45 -11.87 -10.15
CA ASN A 99 -2.61 -11.40 -11.26
C ASN A 99 -1.80 -12.55 -11.88
N THR A 100 -1.22 -13.41 -11.04
CA THR A 100 -0.50 -14.60 -11.51
C THR A 100 -1.40 -15.54 -12.33
N LEU A 101 -2.62 -15.79 -11.87
CA LEU A 101 -3.59 -16.62 -12.59
C LEU A 101 -4.00 -16.00 -13.93
N GLU A 102 -4.17 -14.68 -14.00
CA GLU A 102 -4.47 -13.96 -15.24
C GLU A 102 -3.34 -14.09 -16.26
N GLN A 103 -2.08 -13.97 -15.82
CA GLN A 103 -0.91 -14.16 -16.68
C GLN A 103 -0.84 -15.59 -17.24
N ILE A 104 -1.06 -16.61 -16.40
CA ILE A 104 -1.10 -18.01 -16.83
C ILE A 104 -2.17 -18.21 -17.90
N LYS A 105 -3.37 -17.64 -17.69
CA LYS A 105 -4.49 -17.74 -18.65
C LYS A 105 -4.14 -17.14 -20.02
N ILE A 106 -3.40 -16.04 -20.05
CA ILE A 106 -2.92 -15.41 -21.29
C ILE A 106 -1.93 -16.33 -22.00
N ILE A 107 -0.95 -16.88 -21.28
CA ILE A 107 0.05 -17.80 -21.83
C ILE A 107 -0.60 -19.04 -22.45
N CYS A 108 -1.57 -19.65 -21.76
CA CYS A 108 -2.30 -20.81 -22.29
C CYS A 108 -3.01 -20.48 -23.61
N ARG A 109 -3.67 -19.32 -23.72
CA ARG A 109 -4.35 -18.88 -24.96
C ARG A 109 -3.36 -18.69 -26.12
N LEU A 110 -2.21 -18.08 -25.84
CA LEU A 110 -1.17 -17.86 -26.85
C LEU A 110 -0.61 -19.19 -27.38
N ASN A 111 -0.35 -20.16 -26.49
CA ASN A 111 0.15 -21.47 -26.90
C ASN A 111 -0.86 -22.23 -27.77
N SER A 112 -2.14 -22.26 -27.39
CA SER A 112 -3.18 -22.89 -28.23
C SER A 112 -3.27 -22.25 -29.61
N SER A 113 -3.17 -20.92 -29.71
CA SER A 113 -3.18 -20.23 -31.01
C SER A 113 -1.96 -20.56 -31.88
N ARG A 114 -0.79 -20.74 -31.25
CA ARG A 114 0.46 -21.09 -31.93
C ARG A 114 0.41 -22.51 -32.51
N ASP A 115 -0.18 -23.45 -31.77
CA ASP A 115 -0.32 -24.83 -32.22
C ASP A 115 -1.20 -24.91 -33.49
N HIS A 116 -2.32 -24.20 -33.51
CA HIS A 116 -3.20 -24.12 -34.69
C HIS A 116 -2.52 -23.52 -35.92
N VAL A 117 -1.70 -22.47 -35.77
CA VAL A 117 -0.93 -21.88 -36.89
C VAL A 117 0.12 -22.86 -37.42
N THR A 118 0.78 -23.58 -36.52
CA THR A 118 1.82 -24.54 -36.89
C THR A 118 1.22 -25.74 -37.65
N GLU A 119 0.01 -26.14 -37.30
CA GLU A 119 -0.71 -27.23 -37.96
C GLU A 119 -1.28 -26.80 -39.33
N ALA A 120 -1.79 -25.58 -39.45
CA ALA A 120 -2.25 -25.02 -40.74
C ALA A 120 -1.12 -24.88 -41.77
N ASN A 121 0.12 -24.56 -41.34
CA ASN A 121 1.27 -24.41 -42.23
C ASN A 121 1.90 -25.74 -42.70
N LYS A 122 1.37 -26.91 -42.27
CA LYS A 122 1.85 -28.23 -42.70
C LYS A 122 1.13 -28.78 -43.95
N TYR A 123 0.08 -28.10 -44.43
CA TYR A 123 -0.71 -28.45 -45.61
C TYR A 123 -0.61 -27.37 -46.68
#